data_AF-A0A6A5H8X7-F1
#
_entry.id   AF-A0A6A5H8X7-F1
#
_cell.length_a   1.000
_cell.length_b   1.000
_cell.length_c   1.000
_cell.angle_alpha   90.00
_cell.angle_beta   90.00
_cell.angle_gamma   90.00
#
_symmetry.space_group_name_H-M   'P 1'
#
loop_
_entity.id
_entity.type
_entity.pdbx_description
1 polymer ?
#
loop_
_entity_poly.entity_id
_entity_poly.type
_entity_poly.pdbx_seq_one_letter_code
_entity_poly.pdbx_strand_id
1 'polypeptide(L)'
;MAFNLAHATVNNGLAPPAPQQKRQPRILFEFWIAGILIRIREGAVRHIFESHSKPQRETKDWPTIERNVSKHIAEMISSSEHIFLSNVRSTRDDSIMVYLKRPQDKMHHCFVVAHEGDNCYRLNTGYKKLIEDEAFSGTWINSGTGVVEEYWQGMQGVYTRGAPEENFHYWCIHGRVPSDFLNYQPPVLVPVPPPVYLIPLIPVYVVPQHVPYQQELIY
;
A
#
# COMPACT_ATOMS: atom_id res chain seq x y z
N MET A 1 -23.51 -60.49 25.28
CA MET A 1 -22.89 -59.87 24.09
C MET A 1 -24.00 -59.57 23.10
N ALA A 2 -24.43 -58.31 23.01
CA ALA A 2 -25.48 -57.88 22.09
C ALA A 2 -24.81 -57.29 20.85
N PHE A 3 -25.00 -57.91 19.70
CA PHE A 3 -24.59 -57.37 18.41
C PHE A 3 -25.64 -56.34 17.98
N ASN A 4 -25.28 -55.05 18.06
CA ASN A 4 -26.07 -53.97 17.48
C ASN A 4 -25.91 -54.01 15.95
N LEU A 5 -26.98 -54.40 15.24
CA LEU A 5 -27.13 -54.18 13.82
C LEU A 5 -27.34 -52.68 13.58
N ALA A 6 -26.29 -52.00 13.10
CA ALA A 6 -26.42 -50.65 12.58
C ALA A 6 -27.25 -50.69 11.30
N HIS A 7 -28.36 -49.95 11.28
CA HIS A 7 -29.11 -49.66 10.06
C HIS A 7 -28.20 -48.90 9.07
N ALA A 8 -27.90 -49.53 7.94
CA ALA A 8 -27.27 -48.86 6.80
C ALA A 8 -28.30 -47.89 6.18
N THR A 9 -28.13 -46.60 6.40
CA THR A 9 -28.78 -45.57 5.60
C THR A 9 -28.13 -45.52 4.23
N VAL A 10 -28.91 -45.88 3.21
CA VAL A 10 -28.54 -45.76 1.80
C VAL A 10 -28.38 -44.28 1.47
N ASN A 11 -27.13 -43.84 1.31
CA ASN A 11 -26.81 -42.51 0.77
C ASN A 11 -27.17 -42.51 -0.72
N ASN A 12 -28.31 -41.92 -1.06
CA ASN A 12 -28.63 -41.56 -2.44
C ASN A 12 -27.61 -40.52 -2.91
N GLY A 13 -26.69 -40.94 -3.78
CA GLY A 13 -25.58 -40.15 -4.31
C GLY A 13 -26.03 -38.98 -5.19
N LEU A 14 -26.58 -37.94 -4.58
CA LEU A 14 -26.57 -36.60 -5.16
C LEU A 14 -25.24 -35.96 -4.77
N ALA A 15 -24.34 -35.85 -5.76
CA ALA A 15 -23.14 -35.04 -5.62
C ALA A 15 -23.55 -33.65 -5.10
N PRO A 16 -22.84 -33.09 -4.10
CA PRO A 16 -23.13 -31.74 -3.63
C PRO A 16 -23.09 -30.79 -4.84
N PRO A 17 -24.06 -29.85 -4.94
CA PRO A 17 -24.06 -28.90 -6.04
C PRO A 17 -22.68 -28.22 -6.09
N ALA A 18 -22.10 -28.15 -7.29
CA ALA A 18 -20.84 -27.47 -7.52
C ALA A 18 -20.88 -26.11 -6.79
N PRO A 19 -19.82 -25.73 -6.04
CA PRO A 19 -19.82 -24.48 -5.30
C PRO A 19 -20.22 -23.37 -6.25
N GLN A 20 -21.38 -22.76 -6.02
CA GLN A 20 -21.86 -21.65 -6.82
C GLN A 20 -20.75 -20.60 -6.75
N GLN A 21 -20.03 -20.40 -7.86
CA GLN A 21 -19.11 -19.29 -8.00
C GLN A 21 -19.93 -18.05 -7.69
N LYS A 22 -19.66 -17.42 -6.54
CA LYS A 22 -20.33 -16.18 -6.15
C LYS A 22 -20.09 -15.21 -7.30
N ARG A 23 -21.13 -14.94 -8.08
CA ARG A 23 -21.07 -14.01 -9.19
C ARG A 23 -20.56 -12.68 -8.63
N GLN A 24 -19.44 -12.19 -9.15
CA GLN A 24 -18.90 -10.94 -8.66
C GLN A 24 -19.93 -9.83 -8.88
N PRO A 25 -20.10 -8.91 -7.91
CA PRO A 25 -21.03 -7.80 -8.05
C PRO A 25 -20.69 -6.95 -9.28
N ARG A 26 -21.72 -6.35 -9.89
CA ARG A 26 -21.59 -5.53 -11.10
C ARG A 26 -20.68 -4.33 -10.82
N ILE A 27 -19.83 -3.98 -11.79
CA ILE A 27 -19.02 -2.76 -11.74
C ILE A 27 -19.93 -1.57 -12.06
N LEU A 28 -19.93 -0.57 -11.18
CA LEU A 28 -20.69 0.68 -11.35
C LEU A 28 -19.83 1.76 -12.00
N PHE A 29 -18.59 1.91 -11.55
CA PHE A 29 -17.62 2.90 -12.05
C PHE A 29 -16.21 2.33 -12.03
N GLU A 30 -15.39 2.79 -12.97
CA GLU A 30 -13.96 2.51 -13.03
C GLU A 30 -13.21 3.81 -13.33
N PHE A 31 -12.05 3.99 -12.71
CA PHE A 31 -11.19 5.16 -12.93
C PHE A 31 -9.74 4.84 -12.56
N TRP A 32 -8.80 5.55 -13.19
CA TRP A 32 -7.37 5.35 -12.98
C TRP A 32 -6.83 6.26 -11.88
N ILE A 33 -5.89 5.75 -11.10
CA ILE A 33 -5.00 6.52 -10.23
C ILE A 33 -3.58 6.05 -10.53
N ALA A 34 -2.75 6.92 -11.12
CA ALA A 34 -1.45 6.52 -11.64
C ALA A 34 -1.54 5.22 -12.48
N GLY A 35 -0.79 4.17 -12.13
CA GLY A 35 -0.78 2.88 -12.82
C GLY A 35 -1.88 1.90 -12.42
N ILE A 36 -2.78 2.22 -11.49
CA ILE A 36 -3.83 1.31 -11.01
C ILE A 36 -5.24 1.71 -11.45
N LEU A 37 -6.05 0.72 -11.81
CA LEU A 37 -7.47 0.86 -12.13
C LEU A 37 -8.31 0.56 -10.88
N ILE A 38 -9.03 1.56 -10.38
CA ILE A 38 -9.96 1.39 -9.26
C ILE A 38 -11.36 1.08 -9.80
N ARG A 39 -11.99 0.04 -9.24
CA ARG A 39 -13.34 -0.41 -9.52
C ARG A 39 -14.24 -0.17 -8.33
N ILE A 40 -15.36 0.51 -8.54
CA ILE A 40 -16.44 0.58 -7.56
C ILE A 40 -17.52 -0.39 -8.00
N ARG A 41 -17.76 -1.43 -7.20
CA ARG A 41 -18.76 -2.46 -7.46
C ARG A 41 -20.04 -2.18 -6.67
N GLU A 42 -21.14 -2.69 -7.18
CA GLU A 42 -22.43 -2.72 -6.49
C GLU A 42 -22.28 -3.36 -5.10
N GLY A 43 -22.90 -2.74 -4.09
CA GLY A 43 -22.78 -3.09 -2.69
C GLY A 43 -21.64 -2.37 -1.93
N ALA A 44 -20.65 -1.78 -2.61
CA ALA A 44 -19.52 -1.13 -1.94
C ALA A 44 -19.95 0.13 -1.16
N VAL A 45 -20.77 0.98 -1.78
CA VAL A 45 -21.30 2.18 -1.12
C VAL A 45 -22.20 1.78 0.04
N ARG A 46 -23.10 0.83 -0.18
CA ARG A 46 -23.97 0.34 0.89
C ARG A 46 -23.16 -0.19 2.07
N HIS A 47 -22.11 -0.96 1.82
CA HIS A 47 -21.21 -1.47 2.86
C HIS A 47 -20.54 -0.34 3.65
N ILE A 48 -20.07 0.72 2.97
CA ILE A 48 -19.51 1.92 3.61
C ILE A 48 -20.55 2.58 4.53
N PHE A 49 -21.77 2.78 4.03
CA PHE A 49 -22.85 3.38 4.83
C PHE A 49 -23.22 2.52 6.04
N GLU A 50 -23.37 1.20 5.88
CA GLU A 50 -23.69 0.27 6.97
C GLU A 50 -22.58 0.21 8.02
N SER A 51 -21.32 0.36 7.60
CA SER A 51 -20.17 0.36 8.52
C SER A 51 -20.06 1.65 9.36
N HIS A 52 -20.68 2.75 8.91
CA HIS A 52 -20.53 4.07 9.53
C HIS A 52 -21.84 4.70 10.01
N SER A 53 -22.99 4.06 9.82
CA SER A 53 -24.30 4.58 10.25
C SER A 53 -25.12 3.52 11.00
N LYS A 54 -25.99 4.00 11.91
CA LYS A 54 -27.03 3.13 12.48
C LYS A 54 -27.98 2.69 11.36
N PRO A 55 -28.46 1.44 11.34
CA PRO A 55 -29.35 0.96 10.29
C PRO A 55 -30.63 1.79 10.26
N GLN A 56 -30.73 2.71 9.31
CA GLN A 56 -31.98 3.41 9.01
C GLN A 56 -32.87 2.43 8.24
N ARG A 57 -34.03 2.11 8.80
CA ARG A 57 -35.04 1.19 8.25
C ARG A 57 -35.82 1.77 7.05
N GLU A 58 -35.40 2.91 6.51
CA GLU A 58 -36.08 3.52 5.36
C GLU A 58 -35.73 2.78 4.07
N THR A 59 -36.74 2.58 3.24
CA THR A 59 -36.66 2.13 1.84
C THR A 59 -35.88 3.16 1.03
N LYS A 60 -34.56 3.15 1.17
CA LYS A 60 -33.64 3.91 0.34
C LYS A 60 -33.60 3.27 -1.05
N ASP A 61 -33.73 4.08 -2.09
CA ASP A 61 -33.45 3.68 -3.48
C ASP A 61 -31.94 3.46 -3.62
N TRP A 62 -31.47 2.33 -3.10
CA TRP A 62 -30.07 1.94 -3.07
C TRP A 62 -29.43 1.93 -4.45
N PRO A 63 -30.06 1.39 -5.51
CA PRO A 63 -29.48 1.45 -6.85
C PRO A 63 -29.09 2.88 -7.29
N THR A 64 -29.98 3.85 -7.08
CA THR A 64 -29.71 5.26 -7.41
C THR A 64 -28.65 5.87 -6.49
N ILE A 65 -28.76 5.63 -5.17
CA ILE A 65 -27.81 6.14 -4.18
C ILE A 65 -26.40 5.59 -4.45
N GLU A 66 -26.27 4.29 -4.67
CA GLU A 66 -24.99 3.66 -4.97
C GLU A 66 -24.38 4.23 -6.24
N ARG A 67 -25.15 4.37 -7.31
CA ARG A 67 -24.65 4.96 -8.56
C ARG A 67 -24.19 6.40 -8.34
N ASN A 68 -24.98 7.24 -7.66
CA ASN A 68 -24.64 8.65 -7.44
C ASN A 68 -23.42 8.82 -6.53
N VAL A 69 -23.35 8.07 -5.43
CA VAL A 69 -22.22 8.14 -4.50
C VAL A 69 -20.96 7.54 -5.12
N SER A 70 -21.08 6.43 -5.85
CA SER A 70 -19.94 5.85 -6.57
C SER A 70 -19.37 6.82 -7.60
N LYS A 71 -20.24 7.50 -8.35
CA LYS A 71 -19.83 8.58 -9.28
C LYS A 71 -19.10 9.69 -8.53
N HIS A 72 -19.66 10.16 -7.41
CA HIS A 72 -19.06 11.21 -6.61
C HIS A 72 -17.69 10.82 -6.05
N ILE A 73 -17.52 9.58 -5.57
CA ILE A 73 -16.23 9.06 -5.10
C ILE A 73 -15.22 9.01 -6.25
N ALA A 74 -15.61 8.48 -7.41
CA ALA A 74 -14.74 8.40 -8.58
C ALA A 74 -14.28 9.78 -9.04
N GLU A 75 -15.20 10.75 -9.14
CA GLU A 75 -14.90 12.14 -9.51
C GLU A 75 -13.99 12.80 -8.46
N MET A 76 -14.30 12.63 -7.17
CA MET A 76 -13.52 13.21 -6.08
C MET A 76 -12.07 12.72 -6.11
N ILE A 77 -11.86 11.41 -6.27
CA ILE A 77 -10.51 10.86 -6.28
C ILE A 77 -9.79 11.26 -7.56
N SER A 78 -10.44 11.11 -8.72
CA SER A 78 -9.81 11.39 -10.02
C SER A 78 -9.48 12.87 -10.24
N SER A 79 -10.19 13.78 -9.58
CA SER A 79 -9.93 15.23 -9.67
C SER A 79 -9.07 15.78 -8.52
N SER A 80 -8.60 14.91 -7.62
CA SER A 80 -7.77 15.34 -6.50
C SER A 80 -6.38 15.76 -6.98
N GLU A 81 -5.95 16.96 -6.59
CA GLU A 81 -4.60 17.47 -6.89
C GLU A 81 -3.51 16.76 -6.07
N HIS A 82 -3.88 16.13 -4.96
CA HIS A 82 -2.97 15.41 -4.07
C HIS A 82 -3.59 14.09 -3.63
N ILE A 83 -2.85 13.00 -3.86
CA ILE A 83 -3.23 11.65 -3.46
C ILE A 83 -2.00 10.98 -2.87
N PHE A 84 -2.15 10.40 -1.68
CA PHE A 84 -1.12 9.61 -1.03
C PHE A 84 -1.57 8.16 -0.95
N LEU A 85 -0.75 7.24 -1.45
CA LEU A 85 -0.97 5.79 -1.41
C LEU A 85 0.04 5.14 -0.47
N SER A 86 -0.46 4.34 0.47
CA SER A 86 0.41 3.66 1.43
C SER A 86 -0.21 2.37 1.94
N ASN A 87 0.63 1.37 2.20
CA ASN A 87 0.25 0.18 2.96
C ASN A 87 0.43 0.38 4.48
N VAL A 88 1.07 1.47 4.91
CA VAL A 88 1.24 1.82 6.32
C VAL A 88 -0.15 2.11 6.88
N ARG A 89 -0.71 1.17 7.66
CA ARG A 89 -2.09 1.12 8.20
C ARG A 89 -3.11 0.34 7.38
N SER A 90 -2.70 -0.29 6.27
CA SER A 90 -3.47 -1.40 5.72
C SER A 90 -3.37 -2.59 6.68
N THR A 91 -4.49 -3.23 6.98
CA THR A 91 -4.53 -4.45 7.82
C THR A 91 -4.44 -5.72 6.99
N ARG A 92 -4.38 -5.61 5.66
CA ARG A 92 -4.32 -6.74 4.74
C ARG A 92 -3.24 -6.50 3.69
N ASP A 93 -2.50 -7.55 3.37
CA ASP A 93 -1.42 -7.50 2.37
C ASP A 93 -1.96 -7.26 0.96
N ASP A 94 -3.23 -7.58 0.71
CA ASP A 94 -3.90 -7.35 -0.57
C ASP A 94 -4.50 -5.94 -0.69
N SER A 95 -4.31 -5.05 0.28
CA SER A 95 -4.90 -3.71 0.24
C SER A 95 -3.93 -2.56 0.48
N ILE A 96 -4.27 -1.43 -0.13
CA ILE A 96 -3.60 -0.15 0.09
C ILE A 96 -4.61 0.90 0.53
N MET A 97 -4.10 1.87 1.27
CA MET A 97 -4.83 3.06 1.66
C MET A 97 -4.62 4.15 0.63
N VAL A 98 -5.72 4.79 0.21
CA VAL A 98 -5.72 6.02 -0.59
C VAL A 98 -6.16 7.16 0.32
N TYR A 99 -5.30 8.15 0.49
CA TYR A 99 -5.55 9.34 1.28
C TYR A 99 -5.64 10.57 0.39
N LEU A 100 -6.67 11.38 0.59
CA LEU A 100 -6.79 12.70 -0.02
C LEU A 100 -7.55 13.65 0.91
N LYS A 101 -7.37 14.96 0.74
CA LYS A 101 -8.06 15.97 1.55
C LYS A 101 -8.46 17.16 0.70
N ARG A 102 -9.73 17.29 0.35
CA ARG A 102 -10.17 18.45 -0.45
C ARG A 102 -9.84 19.76 0.28
N PRO A 103 -9.54 20.87 -0.43
CA PRO A 103 -9.15 22.14 0.19
C PRO A 103 -10.11 22.65 1.28
N GLN A 104 -11.41 22.36 1.15
CA GLN A 104 -12.44 22.79 2.08
C GLN A 104 -12.68 21.81 3.25
N ASP A 105 -12.10 20.61 3.21
CA ASP A 105 -12.33 19.59 4.23
C ASP A 105 -11.31 19.68 5.37
N LYS A 106 -11.80 19.58 6.61
CA LYS A 106 -10.93 19.45 7.79
C LYS A 106 -10.32 18.05 7.92
N MET A 107 -11.02 17.02 7.44
CA MET A 107 -10.64 15.61 7.58
C MET A 107 -10.16 15.05 6.25
N HIS A 108 -9.27 14.06 6.32
CA HIS A 108 -8.86 13.28 5.16
C HIS A 108 -9.95 12.27 4.80
N HIS A 109 -10.22 12.12 3.50
CA HIS A 109 -10.91 10.96 2.97
C HIS A 109 -9.91 9.83 2.85
N CYS A 110 -10.24 8.70 3.45
CA CYS A 110 -9.44 7.50 3.48
C CYS A 110 -10.23 6.41 2.78
N PHE A 111 -9.68 5.83 1.72
CA PHE A 111 -10.28 4.70 1.03
C PHE A 111 -9.36 3.49 1.13
N VAL A 112 -9.94 2.32 1.42
CA VAL A 112 -9.23 1.06 1.35
C VAL A 112 -9.56 0.43 0.02
N VAL A 113 -8.54 0.20 -0.80
CA VAL A 113 -8.71 -0.49 -2.08
C VAL A 113 -7.94 -1.82 -2.03
N ALA A 114 -8.59 -2.89 -2.47
CA ALA A 114 -8.06 -4.24 -2.43
C ALA A 114 -7.75 -4.73 -3.84
N HIS A 115 -6.59 -5.36 -4.03
CA HIS A 115 -6.14 -5.92 -5.29
C HIS A 115 -7.08 -7.04 -5.76
N GLU A 116 -7.50 -6.98 -7.02
CA GLU A 116 -8.34 -8.01 -7.67
C GLU A 116 -7.59 -8.80 -8.76
N GLY A 117 -6.30 -8.52 -8.96
CA GLY A 117 -5.50 -9.06 -10.06
C GLY A 117 -5.01 -7.98 -11.02
N ASP A 118 -3.90 -8.25 -11.70
CA ASP A 118 -3.21 -7.31 -12.58
C ASP A 118 -2.97 -5.95 -11.88
N ASN A 119 -3.30 -4.84 -12.54
CA ASN A 119 -3.31 -3.51 -11.93
C ASN A 119 -4.71 -3.08 -11.48
N CYS A 120 -5.63 -4.01 -11.27
CA CYS A 120 -7.00 -3.72 -10.87
C CYS A 120 -7.20 -3.83 -9.36
N TYR A 121 -7.92 -2.86 -8.81
CA TYR A 121 -8.26 -2.78 -7.40
C TYR A 121 -9.75 -2.50 -7.24
N ARG A 122 -10.38 -3.10 -6.24
CA ARG A 122 -11.75 -2.77 -5.84
C ARG A 122 -11.76 -1.80 -4.68
N LEU A 123 -12.67 -0.83 -4.71
CA LEU A 123 -13.02 -0.07 -3.52
C LEU A 123 -13.67 -1.00 -2.50
N ASN A 124 -13.01 -1.20 -1.36
CA ASN A 124 -13.48 -2.07 -0.30
C ASN A 124 -14.26 -1.29 0.76
N THR A 125 -13.69 -0.19 1.27
CA THR A 125 -14.37 0.70 2.21
C THR A 125 -13.81 2.13 2.13
N GLY A 126 -14.46 3.08 2.80
CA GLY A 126 -14.06 4.48 2.83
C GLY A 126 -14.62 5.22 4.04
N TYR A 127 -13.85 6.13 4.61
CA TYR A 127 -14.23 6.90 5.78
C TYR A 127 -13.50 8.25 5.83
N LYS A 128 -13.95 9.14 6.72
CA LYS A 128 -13.27 10.39 7.02
C LYS A 128 -12.54 10.29 8.35
N LYS A 129 -11.30 10.76 8.40
CA LYS A 129 -10.51 10.79 9.63
C LYS A 129 -9.67 12.07 9.72
N LEU A 130 -9.60 12.62 10.93
CA LEU A 130 -8.59 13.62 11.25
C LEU A 130 -7.24 12.91 11.37
N ILE A 131 -6.28 13.28 10.54
CA ILE A 131 -4.95 12.71 10.52
C ILE A 131 -4.00 13.90 10.67
N GLU A 132 -3.12 13.80 11.65
CA GLU A 132 -2.05 14.75 11.91
C GLU A 132 -0.97 14.66 10.81
N ASP A 133 -0.36 15.78 10.44
CA ASP A 133 0.56 15.85 9.30
C ASP A 133 1.80 14.96 9.51
N GLU A 134 2.20 14.75 10.76
CA GLU A 134 3.28 13.84 11.16
C GLU A 134 3.04 12.40 10.71
N ALA A 135 1.78 11.98 10.54
CA ALA A 135 1.44 10.67 10.00
C ALA A 135 1.90 10.49 8.54
N PHE A 136 2.07 11.58 7.81
CA PHE A 136 2.57 11.59 6.44
C PHE A 136 4.07 11.87 6.37
N SER A 137 4.74 12.21 7.48
CA SER A 137 6.19 12.45 7.51
C SER A 137 7.02 11.30 6.94
N GLY A 138 8.16 11.63 6.34
CA GLY A 138 9.09 10.71 5.70
C GLY A 138 9.05 10.78 4.17
N THR A 139 9.73 9.83 3.55
CA THR A 139 9.98 9.84 2.11
C THR A 139 8.81 9.27 1.30
N TRP A 140 8.47 9.96 0.22
CA TRP A 140 7.45 9.61 -0.74
C TRP A 140 8.02 9.63 -2.16
N ILE A 141 7.39 8.85 -3.05
CA ILE A 141 7.81 8.77 -4.45
C ILE A 141 6.65 9.23 -5.33
N ASN A 142 6.89 10.24 -6.16
CA ASN A 142 5.89 10.71 -7.12
C ASN A 142 5.67 9.65 -8.21
N SER A 143 4.43 9.23 -8.40
CA SER A 143 4.07 8.14 -9.31
C SER A 143 4.20 8.52 -10.79
N GLY A 144 4.09 9.81 -11.12
CA GLY A 144 4.23 10.30 -12.49
C GLY A 144 5.68 10.55 -12.90
N THR A 145 6.53 10.99 -11.97
CA THR A 145 7.93 11.38 -12.27
C THR A 145 8.98 10.42 -11.74
N GLY A 146 8.63 9.58 -10.75
CA GLY A 146 9.58 8.73 -10.02
C GLY A 146 10.50 9.48 -9.05
N VAL A 147 10.29 10.78 -8.85
CA VAL A 147 11.11 11.60 -7.95
C VAL A 147 10.81 11.24 -6.49
N VAL A 148 11.88 11.09 -5.72
CA VAL A 148 11.86 10.84 -4.28
C VAL A 148 11.86 12.18 -3.55
N GLU A 149 10.87 12.41 -2.70
CA GLU A 149 10.70 13.68 -1.97
C GLU A 149 10.37 13.41 -0.49
N GLU A 150 10.92 14.23 0.40
CA GLU A 150 10.47 14.27 1.79
C GLU A 150 9.12 14.95 1.90
N TYR A 151 8.23 14.45 2.77
CA TYR A 151 6.90 15.03 2.94
C TYR A 151 6.97 16.50 3.37
N TRP A 152 6.21 17.35 2.69
CA TRP A 152 5.95 18.73 3.10
C TRP A 152 4.50 19.13 2.80
N GLN A 153 4.00 20.10 3.57
CA GLN A 153 2.63 20.57 3.43
C GLN A 153 2.46 21.34 2.11
N GLY A 154 1.78 20.73 1.14
CA GLY A 154 1.51 21.34 -0.18
C GLY A 154 2.00 20.54 -1.37
N MET A 155 2.58 19.35 -1.15
CA MET A 155 2.87 18.41 -2.23
C MET A 155 1.63 18.16 -3.11
N GLN A 156 1.81 18.28 -4.42
CA GLN A 156 0.79 18.00 -5.44
C GLN A 156 1.23 16.83 -6.31
N GLY A 157 0.29 15.99 -6.70
CA GLY A 157 0.50 14.76 -7.44
C GLY A 157 0.05 13.51 -6.69
N VAL A 158 0.40 12.37 -7.27
CA VAL A 158 0.09 11.04 -6.73
C VAL A 158 1.37 10.44 -6.16
N TYR A 159 1.40 10.23 -4.86
CA TYR A 159 2.60 9.78 -4.15
C TYR A 159 2.40 8.41 -3.54
N THR A 160 3.43 7.57 -3.60
CA THR A 160 3.44 6.26 -2.97
C THR A 160 4.51 6.22 -1.88
N ARG A 161 4.19 5.60 -0.75
CA ARG A 161 5.15 5.33 0.33
C ARG A 161 5.55 3.87 0.36
N GLY A 162 6.82 3.64 0.72
CA GLY A 162 7.45 2.33 0.77
C GLY A 162 8.35 2.10 -0.44
N ALA A 163 9.18 1.07 -0.33
CA ALA A 163 10.07 0.65 -1.40
C ALA A 163 9.47 -0.52 -2.21
N PRO A 164 9.90 -0.72 -3.47
CA PRO A 164 9.45 -1.86 -4.26
C PRO A 164 9.68 -3.23 -3.60
N GLU A 165 10.71 -3.36 -2.77
CA GLU A 165 11.04 -4.57 -2.01
C GLU A 165 10.08 -4.83 -0.85
N GLU A 166 9.36 -3.81 -0.40
CA GLU A 166 8.48 -3.84 0.78
C GLU A 166 7.00 -4.00 0.42
N ASN A 167 6.63 -3.64 -0.82
CA ASN A 167 5.23 -3.50 -1.21
C ASN A 167 5.03 -3.79 -2.70
N PHE A 168 4.41 -4.93 -3.04
CA PHE A 168 4.15 -5.26 -4.44
C PHE A 168 3.23 -4.26 -5.14
N HIS A 169 2.36 -3.56 -4.40
CA HIS A 169 1.48 -2.54 -4.93
C HIS A 169 2.27 -1.37 -5.51
N TYR A 170 3.51 -1.14 -5.05
CA TYR A 170 4.42 -0.15 -5.61
C TYR A 170 4.52 -0.31 -7.13
N TRP A 171 4.78 -1.53 -7.61
CA TRP A 171 4.93 -1.77 -9.04
C TRP A 171 3.65 -1.48 -9.83
N CYS A 172 2.50 -1.89 -9.30
CA CYS A 172 1.21 -1.59 -9.90
C CYS A 172 0.97 -0.07 -10.00
N ILE A 173 1.24 0.69 -8.93
CA ILE A 173 1.01 2.14 -8.89
C ILE A 173 1.94 2.88 -9.84
N HIS A 174 3.19 2.43 -9.96
CA HIS A 174 4.16 3.01 -10.87
C HIS A 174 4.06 2.45 -12.31
N GLY A 175 3.02 1.68 -12.63
CA GLY A 175 2.72 1.23 -13.99
C GLY A 175 3.74 0.25 -14.57
N ARG A 176 4.46 -0.49 -13.70
CA ARG A 176 5.47 -1.48 -14.11
C ARG A 176 4.95 -2.89 -13.88
N VAL A 177 5.11 -3.77 -14.86
CA VAL A 177 4.65 -5.16 -14.79
C VAL A 177 5.72 -5.98 -14.06
N PRO A 178 5.36 -6.97 -13.21
CA PRO A 178 6.36 -7.85 -12.57
C PRO A 178 7.37 -8.48 -13.56
N SER A 179 6.96 -8.73 -14.81
CA SER A 179 7.83 -9.22 -15.90
C SER A 179 8.93 -8.24 -16.31
N ASP A 180 8.74 -6.94 -16.11
CA ASP A 180 9.74 -5.91 -16.41
C ASP A 180 10.97 -6.00 -15.49
N PHE A 181 10.88 -6.83 -14.44
CA PHE A 181 11.90 -7.00 -13.40
C PHE A 181 12.60 -8.35 -13.39
N LEU A 182 12.27 -9.27 -14.30
CA LEU A 182 13.08 -10.49 -14.50
C LEU A 182 14.53 -10.18 -14.90
N ASN A 183 14.82 -8.94 -15.30
CA ASN A 183 16.16 -8.43 -15.62
C ASN A 183 16.68 -7.34 -14.65
N TYR A 184 15.93 -6.99 -13.60
CA TYR A 184 16.46 -6.10 -12.57
C TYR A 184 17.24 -6.96 -11.58
N GLN A 185 18.57 -6.98 -11.72
CA GLN A 185 19.41 -7.30 -10.57
C GLN A 185 19.06 -6.31 -9.46
N PRO A 186 18.88 -6.78 -8.19
CA PRO A 186 18.74 -5.87 -7.07
C PRO A 186 19.90 -4.86 -7.12
N PRO A 187 19.69 -3.59 -6.73
CA PRO A 187 20.76 -2.60 -6.75
C PRO A 187 21.95 -3.20 -6.01
N VAL A 188 23.08 -3.31 -6.71
CA VAL A 188 24.34 -3.70 -6.08
C VAL A 188 24.55 -2.71 -4.95
N LEU A 189 24.49 -3.21 -3.71
CA LEU A 189 24.87 -2.44 -2.54
C LEU A 189 26.36 -2.15 -2.69
N VAL A 190 26.68 -1.03 -3.34
CA VAL A 190 28.02 -0.47 -3.32
C VAL A 190 28.25 -0.01 -1.89
N PRO A 191 29.26 -0.55 -1.17
CA PRO A 191 29.59 -0.03 0.14
C PRO A 191 29.93 1.45 -0.04
N VAL A 192 29.14 2.33 0.57
CA VAL A 192 29.49 3.74 0.67
C VAL A 192 30.78 3.79 1.49
N PRO A 193 31.92 4.27 0.95
CA PRO A 193 33.12 4.41 1.76
C PRO A 193 32.79 5.37 2.92
N PRO A 194 33.22 5.06 4.16
CA PRO A 194 32.96 5.93 5.29
C PRO A 194 33.50 7.33 5.01
N PRO A 195 32.84 8.40 5.51
CA PRO A 195 33.28 9.77 5.26
C PRO A 195 34.74 9.93 5.69
N VAL A 196 35.59 10.36 4.76
CA VAL A 196 36.98 10.71 5.04
C VAL A 196 36.97 12.04 5.77
N TYR A 197 37.15 12.01 7.09
CA TYR A 197 37.39 13.22 7.86
C TYR A 197 38.81 13.71 7.57
N LEU A 198 38.94 14.84 6.87
CA LEU A 198 40.20 15.56 6.76
C LEU A 198 40.50 16.20 8.11
N ILE A 199 41.31 15.53 8.92
CA ILE A 199 41.87 16.10 10.15
C ILE A 199 43.05 16.99 9.73
N PRO A 200 43.08 18.30 10.09
CA PRO A 200 44.26 19.11 9.86
C PRO A 200 45.43 18.56 10.67
N LEU A 201 46.44 18.05 9.96
CA LEU A 201 47.73 17.64 10.54
C LEU A 201 48.45 18.89 11.06
N ILE A 202 48.45 19.06 12.38
CA ILE A 202 49.42 19.95 13.05
C ILE A 202 50.77 19.23 12.98
N PRO A 203 51.82 19.81 12.39
CA PRO A 203 53.12 19.16 12.32
C PRO A 203 53.73 19.07 13.74
N VAL A 204 53.83 17.84 14.25
CA VAL A 204 54.61 17.52 15.44
C VAL A 204 56.06 17.31 15.01
N TYR A 205 56.95 18.20 15.43
CA TYR A 205 58.39 17.98 15.30
C TYR A 205 58.82 16.92 16.33
N VAL A 206 59.22 15.75 15.86
CA VAL A 206 59.81 14.69 16.70
C VAL A 206 61.33 14.84 16.66
N VAL A 207 61.93 15.14 17.80
CA VAL A 207 63.39 15.10 17.99
C VAL A 207 63.81 13.65 18.24
N PRO A 208 64.75 13.06 17.48
CA PRO A 208 65.15 11.67 17.69
C PRO A 208 65.92 11.51 19.01
N GLN A 209 65.45 10.63 19.89
CA GLN A 209 66.27 10.11 20.99
C GLN A 209 66.93 8.80 20.56
N HIS A 210 68.26 8.77 20.59
CA HIS A 210 69.05 7.57 20.34
C HIS A 210 68.96 6.64 21.56
N VAL A 211 68.57 5.38 21.34
CA VAL A 211 68.67 4.32 22.35
C VAL A 211 69.67 3.27 21.84
N PRO A 212 70.74 2.95 22.59
CA PRO A 212 71.74 1.97 22.16
C PRO A 212 71.24 0.54 22.34
N TYR A 213 71.49 -0.30 21.35
CA TYR A 213 71.13 -1.72 21.29
C TYR A 213 72.12 -2.55 22.12
N GLN A 214 71.66 -3.36 23.07
CA GLN A 214 72.44 -4.49 23.59
C GLN A 214 71.88 -5.78 23.00
N GLN A 215 72.70 -6.48 22.23
CA GLN A 215 72.45 -7.85 21.75
C GLN A 215 72.78 -8.83 22.88
N GLU A 216 71.84 -9.67 23.27
CA GLU A 216 72.16 -10.93 23.96
C GLU A 216 72.11 -12.08 22.95
N LEU A 217 73.27 -12.74 22.80
CA LEU A 217 73.48 -13.98 22.07
C LEU A 217 73.05 -15.15 22.94
N ILE A 218 72.15 -16.01 22.45
CA ILE A 218 71.78 -17.27 23.09
C ILE A 218 72.59 -18.39 22.41
N TYR A 219 73.37 -19.13 23.20
CA TYR A 219 74.07 -20.37 22.80
C TYR A 219 73.14 -21.57 22.84
#